data_AF-A0A6I7XBU5-F1
#
_entry.id   AF-A0A6I7XBU5-F1
#
_cell.length_a   1.000
_cell.length_b   1.000
_cell.length_c   1.000
_cell.angle_alpha   90.00
_cell.angle_beta   90.00
_cell.angle_gamma   90.00
#
_symmetry.space_group_name_H-M   'P 1'
#
loop_
_entity.id
_entity.type
_entity.pdbx_description
1 polymer ?
#
loop_
_entity_poly.entity_id
_entity_poly.type
_entity_poly.pdbx_seq_one_letter_code
_entity_poly.pdbx_strand_id
1 'polypeptide(L)'
;MGNFSFSDAPPFRDLGNIVALGVMLALFLSVTLLPALMVLLPVRVKVKDELDNSVMKGLATFVIKRRKALLIANGLLAVALMSFIPLNEINDEFVKYFDETIEFRRATDFLNDNLSGIYNIEISIDTGSAGGISDPAYLQKIEQFKLWLEQQPEVVHVNSITDTFKRLNKNMHADQQQWYTLPEQRDLAAQYLLLYEMSLPYGLDLNDQINIDKSGVRIIASMENLSSRQMLDIEQRLHDWMAENLSAYTFNAASPVLMFSHIGQRNIIRMLIGSLAALVLISLILIFAFRSVTLGLICLIPNLIPAGMAFGIWGLACR
;
A
#
# COMPACT_ATOMS: atom_id res chain seq x y z
N MET A 1 2.35 0.90 22.81
CA MET A 1 0.98 0.98 22.25
C MET A 1 0.65 2.33 21.63
N GLY A 2 1.23 3.46 22.07
CA GLY A 2 1.08 4.76 21.40
C GLY A 2 1.64 4.86 19.97
N ASN A 3 2.30 3.82 19.44
CA ASN A 3 2.78 3.77 18.05
C ASN A 3 1.63 3.85 17.04
N PHE A 4 0.54 3.11 17.28
CA PHE A 4 -0.61 3.10 16.37
C PHE A 4 -1.32 4.46 16.31
N SER A 5 -1.24 5.27 17.36
CA SER A 5 -1.85 6.60 17.41
C SER A 5 -1.23 7.59 16.41
N PHE A 6 -0.04 7.30 15.87
CA PHE A 6 0.67 8.12 14.87
C PHE A 6 0.50 7.62 13.42
N SER A 7 -0.29 6.57 13.19
CA SER A 7 -0.62 6.10 11.84
C SER A 7 -1.51 7.12 11.11
N ASP A 8 -1.27 7.29 9.81
CA ASP A 8 -2.11 8.13 8.94
C ASP A 8 -3.46 7.47 8.64
N ALA A 9 -3.59 6.16 8.86
CA ALA A 9 -4.83 5.42 8.71
C ALA A 9 -5.68 5.53 10.00
N PRO A 10 -6.89 6.14 9.92
CA PRO A 10 -7.76 6.31 11.08
C PRO A 10 -8.05 5.02 11.88
N PRO A 11 -8.29 3.85 11.24
CA PRO A 11 -8.59 2.62 11.98
C PRO A 11 -7.46 2.17 12.92
N PHE A 12 -6.20 2.31 12.51
CA PHE A 12 -5.06 1.94 13.37
C PHE A 12 -4.94 2.88 14.55
N ARG A 13 -5.13 4.19 14.32
CA ARG A 13 -5.12 5.18 15.39
C ARG A 13 -6.19 4.92 16.45
N ASP A 14 -7.40 4.60 16.00
CA ASP A 14 -8.53 4.32 16.90
C ASP A 14 -8.29 3.02 17.68
N LEU A 15 -7.78 1.96 17.02
CA LEU A 15 -7.38 0.73 17.69
C LEU A 15 -6.32 0.99 18.77
N GLY A 16 -5.31 1.81 18.47
CA GLY A 16 -4.28 2.22 19.43
C GLY A 16 -4.85 2.88 20.67
N ASN A 17 -5.80 3.81 20.48
CA ASN A 17 -6.44 4.54 21.57
C ASN A 17 -7.36 3.64 22.42
N ILE A 18 -8.15 2.77 21.77
CA ILE A 18 -9.03 1.82 22.46
C ILE A 18 -8.21 0.86 23.32
N VAL A 19 -7.11 0.32 22.77
CA VAL A 19 -6.23 -0.59 23.50
C VAL A 19 -5.57 0.13 24.69
N ALA A 20 -5.11 1.36 24.51
CA ALA A 20 -4.52 2.15 25.61
C ALA A 20 -5.53 2.40 26.75
N LEU A 21 -6.76 2.79 26.42
CA LEU A 21 -7.84 2.93 27.39
C LEU A 21 -8.16 1.61 28.09
N GLY A 22 -8.21 0.50 27.33
CA GLY A 22 -8.44 -0.83 27.85
C GLY A 22 -7.36 -1.25 28.87
N VAL A 23 -6.08 -1.01 28.57
CA VAL A 23 -4.97 -1.31 29.50
C VAL A 23 -5.04 -0.44 30.76
N MET A 24 -5.37 0.85 30.64
CA MET A 24 -5.52 1.73 31.81
C MET A 24 -6.70 1.31 32.68
N LEU A 25 -7.84 0.96 32.08
CA LEU A 25 -9.00 0.43 32.80
C LEU A 25 -8.69 -0.91 33.46
N ALA A 26 -8.01 -1.82 32.75
CA ALA A 26 -7.59 -3.11 33.31
C ALA A 26 -6.68 -2.92 34.53
N LEU A 27 -5.68 -2.04 34.44
CA LEU A 27 -4.82 -1.70 35.58
C LEU A 27 -5.62 -1.12 36.75
N PHE A 28 -6.53 -0.18 36.48
CA PHE A 28 -7.38 0.41 37.50
C PHE A 28 -8.25 -0.64 38.20
N LEU A 29 -8.94 -1.50 37.44
CA LEU A 29 -9.79 -2.56 37.98
C LEU A 29 -8.98 -3.63 38.71
N SER A 30 -7.80 -4.02 38.20
CA SER A 30 -6.94 -5.00 38.86
C SER A 30 -6.37 -4.50 40.19
N VAL A 31 -6.12 -3.19 40.34
CA VAL A 31 -5.61 -2.62 41.59
C VAL A 31 -6.74 -2.30 42.58
N THR A 32 -7.95 -1.99 42.10
CA THR A 32 -9.07 -1.55 42.96
C THR A 32 -10.13 -2.62 43.16
N LEU A 33 -10.75 -3.08 42.07
CA LEU A 33 -11.88 -4.01 42.10
C LEU A 33 -11.45 -5.42 42.52
N LEU A 34 -10.32 -5.91 42.03
CA LEU A 34 -9.87 -7.27 42.35
C LEU A 34 -9.60 -7.46 43.86
N PRO A 35 -8.86 -6.58 44.56
CA PRO A 35 -8.72 -6.69 46.01
C PRO A 35 -10.05 -6.52 46.75
N ALA A 36 -10.90 -5.59 46.33
CA ALA A 36 -12.22 -5.38 46.94
C ALA A 36 -13.11 -6.63 46.84
N LEU A 37 -13.13 -7.28 45.68
CA LEU A 37 -13.84 -8.54 45.49
C LEU A 37 -13.24 -9.69 46.30
N MET A 38 -11.90 -9.77 46.42
CA MET A 38 -11.25 -10.79 47.26
C MET A 38 -11.57 -10.62 48.76
N VAL A 39 -11.86 -9.40 49.22
CA VAL A 39 -12.31 -9.13 50.60
C VAL A 39 -13.79 -9.47 50.77
N LEU A 40 -14.63 -9.13 49.79
CA LEU A 40 -16.09 -9.32 49.87
C LEU A 40 -16.53 -10.77 49.61
N LEU A 41 -15.85 -11.49 48.73
CA LEU A 41 -16.15 -12.87 48.39
C LEU A 41 -15.31 -13.80 49.28
N PRO A 42 -15.92 -14.70 50.06
CA PRO A 42 -15.18 -15.65 50.88
C PRO A 42 -14.47 -16.68 50.00
N VAL A 43 -13.22 -16.39 49.62
CA VAL A 43 -12.36 -17.33 48.89
C VAL A 43 -11.90 -18.41 49.86
N ARG A 44 -12.57 -19.57 49.84
CA ARG A 44 -12.13 -20.77 50.58
C ARG A 44 -10.93 -21.39 49.85
N VAL A 45 -9.73 -20.99 50.24
CA VAL A 45 -8.49 -21.58 49.71
C VAL A 45 -8.31 -22.96 50.35
N LYS A 46 -8.44 -24.02 49.56
CA LYS A 46 -7.82 -25.30 49.92
C LYS A 46 -6.32 -25.12 49.72
N VAL A 47 -5.56 -25.06 50.81
CA VAL A 47 -4.10 -25.17 50.76
C VAL A 47 -3.81 -26.56 50.21
N LYS A 48 -3.54 -26.65 48.91
CA LYS A 48 -2.89 -27.83 48.34
C LYS A 48 -1.42 -27.70 48.74
N ASP A 49 -0.88 -28.75 49.36
CA ASP A 49 0.57 -28.93 49.46
C ASP A 49 1.19 -28.70 48.08
N GLU A 50 2.37 -28.07 48.07
CA GLU A 50 3.10 -27.72 46.85
C GLU A 50 2.97 -28.86 45.84
N LEU A 51 2.31 -28.59 44.71
CA LEU A 51 2.25 -29.53 43.60
C LEU A 51 3.69 -29.88 43.25
N ASP A 52 4.15 -31.06 43.69
CA ASP A 52 5.43 -31.65 43.34
C ASP A 52 5.36 -32.04 41.87
N ASN A 53 5.37 -31.03 40.99
CA ASN A 53 5.35 -31.18 39.56
C ASN A 53 6.73 -31.66 39.14
N SER A 54 6.97 -32.97 39.33
CA SER A 54 8.19 -33.68 38.96
C SER A 54 8.58 -33.42 37.51
N VAL A 55 7.59 -33.20 36.63
CA VAL A 55 7.80 -32.79 35.23
C VAL A 55 8.46 -31.40 35.14
N MET A 56 7.95 -30.39 35.85
CA MET A 56 8.51 -29.04 35.85
C MET A 56 9.91 -29.03 36.49
N LYS A 57 10.10 -29.77 37.58
CA LYS A 57 11.42 -29.95 38.22
C LYS A 57 12.42 -30.64 37.28
N GLY A 58 11.98 -31.67 36.54
CA GLY A 58 12.79 -32.35 35.54
C GLY A 58 13.21 -31.44 34.39
N LEU A 59 12.27 -30.65 33.87
CA LEU A 59 12.50 -29.69 32.78
C LEU A 59 13.44 -28.56 33.23
N ALA A 60 13.24 -28.00 34.43
CA ALA A 60 14.13 -27.01 35.02
C ALA A 60 15.56 -27.58 35.21
N THR A 61 15.69 -28.80 35.74
CA THR A 61 16.99 -29.44 35.95
C THR A 61 17.71 -29.69 34.62
N PHE A 62 16.98 -30.10 33.57
CA PHE A 62 17.52 -30.25 32.22
C PHE A 62 18.03 -28.92 31.65
N VAL A 63 17.23 -27.85 31.74
CA VAL A 63 17.58 -26.51 31.25
C VAL A 63 18.81 -25.96 31.98
N ILE A 64 18.84 -26.08 33.32
CA ILE A 64 19.97 -25.61 34.13
C ILE A 64 21.25 -26.40 33.80
N LYS A 65 21.17 -27.72 33.69
CA LYS A 65 22.32 -28.60 33.40
C LYS A 65 22.90 -28.35 32.01
N ARG A 66 22.05 -28.07 31.00
CA ARG A 66 22.47 -27.86 29.60
C ARG A 66 22.44 -26.40 29.15
N ARG A 67 22.40 -25.43 30.07
CA ARG A 67 22.22 -24.00 29.78
C ARG A 67 23.11 -23.44 28.66
N LYS A 68 24.40 -23.79 28.60
CA LYS A 68 25.34 -23.30 27.58
C LYS A 68 25.00 -23.87 26.19
N ALA A 69 24.73 -25.17 26.11
CA ALA A 69 24.38 -25.83 24.85
C ALA A 69 23.03 -25.34 24.33
N LEU A 70 22.03 -25.18 25.20
CA LEU A 70 20.72 -24.64 24.84
C LEU A 70 20.79 -23.17 24.39
N LEU A 71 21.61 -22.35 25.04
CA LEU A 71 21.81 -20.95 24.64
C LEU A 71 22.44 -20.86 23.25
N ILE A 72 23.47 -21.67 22.96
CA ILE A 72 24.09 -21.71 21.64
C ILE A 72 23.11 -22.24 20.59
N ALA A 73 22.43 -23.36 20.86
CA ALA A 73 21.49 -23.95 19.92
C ALA A 73 20.31 -23.01 19.59
N ASN A 74 19.68 -22.41 20.61
CA ASN A 74 18.61 -21.43 20.42
C ASN A 74 19.13 -20.15 19.76
N GLY A 75 20.35 -19.71 20.08
CA GLY A 75 20.97 -18.56 19.44
C GLY A 75 21.21 -18.79 17.95
N LEU A 76 21.75 -19.96 17.58
CA LEU A 76 21.94 -20.35 16.18
C LEU A 76 20.61 -20.48 15.44
N LEU A 77 19.61 -21.10 16.08
CA LEU A 77 18.26 -21.21 15.51
C LEU A 77 17.63 -19.82 15.30
N ALA A 78 17.79 -18.91 16.27
CA ALA A 78 17.30 -17.54 16.16
C ALA A 78 17.97 -16.81 14.98
N VAL A 79 19.30 -16.88 14.87
CA VAL A 79 20.04 -16.27 13.76
C VAL A 79 19.64 -16.88 12.42
N ALA A 80 19.48 -18.21 12.35
CA ALA A 80 19.07 -18.90 11.14
C ALA A 80 17.63 -18.54 10.70
N LEU A 81 16.70 -18.33 11.63
CA LEU A 81 15.36 -17.87 11.28
C LEU A 81 15.38 -16.38 10.88
N MET A 82 16.10 -15.55 11.62
CA MET A 82 16.20 -14.13 11.34
C MET A 82 16.89 -13.81 10.01
N SER A 83 17.74 -14.70 9.48
CA SER A 83 18.36 -14.50 8.17
C SER A 83 17.34 -14.50 7.02
N PHE A 84 16.11 -15.00 7.25
CA PHE A 84 15.01 -14.96 6.29
C PHE A 84 14.16 -13.68 6.39
N ILE A 85 14.40 -12.79 7.35
CA ILE A 85 13.68 -11.51 7.46
C ILE A 85 13.74 -10.68 6.16
N PRO A 86 14.89 -10.57 5.46
CA PRO A 86 14.97 -9.79 4.21
C PRO A 86 14.10 -10.33 3.07
N LEU A 87 13.60 -11.56 3.16
CA LEU A 87 12.68 -12.13 2.18
C LEU A 87 11.25 -11.58 2.30
N ASN A 88 10.92 -10.91 3.40
CA ASN A 88 9.60 -10.31 3.56
C ASN A 88 9.45 -9.12 2.59
N GLU A 89 8.58 -9.29 1.60
CA GLU A 89 8.19 -8.20 0.73
C GLU A 89 7.08 -7.38 1.37
N ILE A 90 7.34 -6.09 1.53
CA ILE A 90 6.33 -5.17 2.01
C ILE A 90 5.46 -4.78 0.82
N ASN A 91 4.29 -5.39 0.73
CA ASN A 91 3.34 -5.18 -0.34
C ASN A 91 1.92 -5.03 0.23
N ASP A 92 1.15 -4.10 -0.34
CA ASP A 92 -0.24 -3.80 0.03
C ASP A 92 -1.11 -4.00 -1.22
N GLU A 93 -1.44 -5.27 -1.49
CA GLU A 93 -2.36 -5.65 -2.56
C GLU A 93 -3.76 -5.85 -1.98
N PHE A 94 -4.58 -4.80 -2.05
CA PHE A 94 -5.93 -4.79 -1.47
C PHE A 94 -6.79 -5.98 -1.88
N VAL A 95 -6.67 -6.44 -3.14
CA VAL A 95 -7.45 -7.58 -3.65
C VAL A 95 -7.12 -8.86 -2.86
N LYS A 96 -5.86 -9.04 -2.43
CA LYS A 96 -5.42 -10.21 -1.64
C LYS A 96 -5.91 -10.21 -0.20
N TYR A 97 -6.55 -9.13 0.28
CA TYR A 97 -7.24 -9.13 1.57
C TYR A 97 -8.55 -9.91 1.55
N PHE A 98 -9.08 -10.17 0.36
CA PHE A 98 -10.25 -11.00 0.18
C PHE A 98 -9.83 -12.44 -0.09
N ASP A 99 -10.46 -13.36 0.62
CA ASP A 99 -10.29 -14.79 0.40
C ASP A 99 -10.69 -15.19 -1.03
N GLU A 100 -10.03 -16.19 -1.60
CA GLU A 100 -10.26 -16.68 -2.97
C GLU A 100 -11.67 -17.20 -3.21
N THR A 101 -12.43 -17.51 -2.15
CA THR A 101 -13.84 -17.91 -2.24
C THR A 101 -14.79 -16.75 -2.51
N ILE A 102 -14.35 -15.49 -2.29
CA ILE A 102 -15.18 -14.29 -2.46
C ILE A 102 -15.35 -13.99 -3.96
N GLU A 103 -16.59 -13.72 -4.38
CA GLU A 103 -16.93 -13.43 -5.78
C GLU A 103 -16.12 -12.27 -6.35
N PHE A 104 -15.96 -11.19 -5.58
CA PHE A 104 -15.11 -10.05 -5.97
C PHE A 104 -13.66 -10.46 -6.26
N ARG A 105 -13.07 -11.33 -5.42
CA ARG A 105 -11.70 -11.82 -5.61
C ARG A 105 -11.59 -12.63 -6.91
N ARG A 106 -12.51 -13.58 -7.12
CA ARG A 106 -12.54 -14.42 -8.33
C ARG A 106 -12.76 -13.62 -9.61
N ALA A 107 -13.67 -12.65 -9.58
CA ALA A 107 -13.95 -11.80 -10.74
C ALA A 107 -12.75 -10.92 -11.08
N THR A 108 -12.10 -10.36 -10.05
CA THR A 108 -10.90 -9.54 -10.22
C THR A 108 -9.73 -10.36 -10.77
N ASP A 109 -9.49 -11.56 -10.22
CA ASP A 109 -8.43 -12.46 -10.71
C ASP A 109 -8.68 -12.85 -12.18
N PHE A 110 -9.93 -13.18 -12.54
CA PHE A 110 -10.29 -13.47 -13.93
C PHE A 110 -10.04 -12.27 -14.86
N LEU A 111 -10.40 -11.05 -14.45
CA LEU A 111 -10.14 -9.84 -15.23
C LEU A 111 -8.64 -9.58 -15.41
N ASN A 112 -7.82 -9.87 -14.40
CA ASN A 112 -6.38 -9.73 -14.49
C ASN A 112 -5.74 -10.77 -15.43
N ASP A 113 -6.22 -12.02 -15.40
CA ASP A 113 -5.64 -13.08 -16.22
C ASP A 113 -6.10 -13.03 -17.70
N ASN A 114 -7.25 -12.41 -17.99
CA ASN A 114 -7.88 -12.48 -19.31
C ASN A 114 -8.06 -11.11 -20.00
N LEU A 115 -8.00 -9.99 -19.27
CA LEU A 115 -8.21 -8.63 -19.78
C LEU A 115 -7.07 -7.70 -19.33
N SER A 116 -7.30 -6.38 -19.34
CA SER A 116 -6.31 -5.35 -19.05
C SER A 116 -6.08 -5.06 -17.56
N GLY A 117 -6.43 -6.02 -16.69
CA GLY A 117 -6.40 -5.86 -15.25
C GLY A 117 -7.39 -4.82 -14.71
N ILE A 118 -7.41 -4.67 -13.38
CA ILE A 118 -8.28 -3.69 -12.70
C ILE A 118 -7.54 -2.43 -12.23
N TYR A 119 -6.22 -2.38 -12.39
CA TYR A 119 -5.41 -1.24 -11.95
C TYR A 119 -5.30 -0.23 -13.08
N ASN A 120 -5.48 1.04 -12.75
CA ASN A 120 -5.34 2.12 -13.69
C ASN A 120 -4.67 3.35 -13.05
N ILE A 121 -4.05 4.17 -13.88
CA ILE A 121 -3.69 5.55 -13.56
C ILE A 121 -4.44 6.45 -14.53
N GLU A 122 -5.12 7.44 -13.97
CA GLU A 122 -5.81 8.46 -14.75
C GLU A 122 -4.98 9.74 -14.70
N ILE A 123 -4.62 10.24 -15.88
CA ILE A 123 -3.79 11.43 -16.03
C ILE A 123 -4.63 12.53 -16.67
N SER A 124 -4.80 13.64 -15.98
CA SER A 124 -5.34 14.86 -16.56
C SER A 124 -4.19 15.73 -17.06
N ILE A 125 -4.28 16.21 -18.30
CA ILE A 125 -3.32 17.16 -18.88
C ILE A 125 -4.12 18.35 -19.39
N ASP A 126 -3.80 19.54 -18.90
CA ASP A 126 -4.53 20.78 -19.18
C ASP A 126 -3.60 21.82 -19.82
N THR A 127 -4.10 22.45 -20.89
CA THR A 127 -3.43 23.50 -21.64
C THR A 127 -3.51 24.88 -20.98
N GLY A 128 -4.42 25.06 -20.01
CA GLY A 128 -4.72 26.34 -19.38
C GLY A 128 -5.51 27.31 -20.28
N SER A 129 -5.95 26.87 -21.47
CA SER A 129 -6.69 27.69 -22.43
C SER A 129 -7.91 26.95 -22.98
N ALA A 130 -9.07 27.61 -22.99
CA ALA A 130 -10.29 27.03 -23.54
C ALA A 130 -10.11 26.65 -25.02
N GLY A 131 -10.53 25.44 -25.37
CA GLY A 131 -10.33 24.85 -26.70
C GLY A 131 -8.86 24.57 -27.06
N GLY A 132 -7.95 24.57 -26.09
CA GLY A 132 -6.52 24.33 -26.31
C GLY A 132 -6.21 22.91 -26.78
N ILE A 133 -7.06 21.93 -26.48
CA ILE A 133 -6.83 20.53 -26.89
C ILE A 133 -6.83 20.33 -28.42
N SER A 134 -7.40 21.27 -29.18
CA SER A 134 -7.42 21.22 -30.64
C SER A 134 -6.10 21.66 -31.28
N ASP A 135 -5.12 22.15 -30.50
CA ASP A 135 -3.81 22.51 -31.02
C ASP A 135 -3.05 21.26 -31.52
N PRO A 136 -2.62 21.21 -32.79
CA PRO A 136 -1.84 20.09 -33.33
C PRO A 136 -0.56 19.78 -32.53
N ALA A 137 0.14 20.82 -32.03
CA ALA A 137 1.34 20.64 -31.23
C ALA A 137 1.03 19.98 -29.88
N TYR A 138 -0.11 20.32 -29.28
CA TYR A 138 -0.62 19.66 -28.09
C TYR A 138 -0.98 18.19 -28.36
N LEU A 139 -1.75 17.92 -29.40
CA LEU A 139 -2.14 16.55 -29.77
C LEU A 139 -0.94 15.65 -30.05
N GLN A 140 0.09 16.17 -30.73
CA GLN A 140 1.35 15.44 -30.95
C GLN A 140 2.06 15.09 -29.65
N LYS A 141 2.07 16.03 -28.69
CA LYS A 141 2.67 15.82 -27.38
C LYS A 141 1.91 14.78 -26.55
N ILE A 142 0.57 14.79 -26.62
CA ILE A 142 -0.28 13.77 -26.01
C ILE A 142 -0.03 12.40 -26.64
N GLU A 143 0.12 12.32 -27.96
CA GLU A 143 0.44 11.06 -28.65
C GLU A 143 1.83 10.54 -28.28
N GLN A 144 2.83 11.41 -28.16
CA GLN A 144 4.17 11.03 -27.66
C GLN A 144 4.10 10.45 -26.26
N PHE A 145 3.31 11.08 -25.37
CA PHE A 145 3.12 10.58 -24.01
C PHE A 145 2.40 9.23 -24.00
N LYS A 146 1.36 9.08 -24.81
CA LYS A 146 0.64 7.80 -24.98
C LYS A 146 1.58 6.68 -25.42
N LEU A 147 2.37 6.93 -26.47
CA LEU A 147 3.33 5.95 -26.99
C LEU A 147 4.43 5.61 -25.97
N TRP A 148 4.86 6.58 -25.17
CA TRP A 148 5.80 6.33 -24.08
C TRP A 148 5.16 5.47 -22.97
N LEU A 149 3.92 5.73 -22.58
CA LEU A 149 3.17 4.91 -21.62
C LEU A 149 3.01 3.47 -22.12
N GLU A 150 2.67 3.27 -23.39
CA GLU A 150 2.56 1.93 -24.01
C GLU A 150 3.88 1.15 -24.04
N GLN A 151 5.04 1.82 -23.89
CA GLN A 151 6.36 1.16 -23.81
C GLN A 151 6.72 0.71 -22.39
N GLN A 152 5.94 1.11 -21.37
CA GLN A 152 6.24 0.73 -19.99
C GLN A 152 5.81 -0.72 -19.76
N PRO A 153 6.66 -1.56 -19.13
CA PRO A 153 6.41 -2.99 -19.02
C PRO A 153 5.15 -3.32 -18.20
N GLU A 154 4.73 -2.43 -17.32
CA GLU A 154 3.55 -2.59 -16.46
C GLU A 154 2.22 -2.19 -17.11
N VAL A 155 2.29 -1.47 -18.25
CA VAL A 155 1.10 -0.87 -18.89
C VAL A 155 0.57 -1.81 -19.95
N VAL A 156 -0.69 -2.21 -19.80
CA VAL A 156 -1.37 -3.13 -20.73
C VAL A 156 -2.05 -2.37 -21.86
N HIS A 157 -2.69 -1.25 -21.54
CA HIS A 157 -3.44 -0.45 -22.52
C HIS A 157 -3.49 1.02 -22.12
N VAL A 158 -3.44 1.92 -23.10
CA VAL A 158 -3.59 3.36 -22.88
C VAL A 158 -4.75 3.88 -23.72
N ASN A 159 -5.77 4.40 -23.05
CA ASN A 159 -6.88 5.08 -23.68
C ASN A 159 -6.61 6.59 -23.74
N SER A 160 -6.67 7.16 -24.94
CA SER A 160 -6.38 8.57 -25.22
C SER A 160 -7.29 9.09 -26.34
N ILE A 161 -7.72 10.35 -26.21
CA ILE A 161 -8.51 11.05 -27.25
C ILE A 161 -7.76 11.14 -28.59
N THR A 162 -6.43 11.01 -28.61
CA THR A 162 -5.64 11.02 -29.84
C THR A 162 -6.01 9.89 -30.81
N ASP A 163 -6.42 8.72 -30.30
CA ASP A 163 -6.92 7.63 -31.15
C ASP A 163 -8.25 8.01 -31.82
N THR A 164 -9.12 8.74 -31.11
CA THR A 164 -10.36 9.30 -31.66
C THR A 164 -10.05 10.30 -32.77
N PHE A 165 -9.11 11.23 -32.56
CA PHE A 165 -8.69 12.18 -33.59
C PHE A 165 -8.12 11.50 -34.85
N LYS A 166 -7.24 10.50 -34.70
CA LYS A 166 -6.68 9.73 -35.83
C LYS A 166 -7.79 8.99 -36.60
N ARG A 167 -8.75 8.40 -35.87
CA ARG A 167 -9.88 7.69 -36.47
C ARG A 167 -10.81 8.65 -37.23
N LEU A 168 -11.13 9.80 -36.66
CA LEU A 168 -11.94 10.83 -37.33
C LEU A 168 -11.23 11.35 -38.58
N ASN A 169 -9.92 11.61 -38.50
CA ASN A 169 -9.15 12.04 -39.67
C ASN A 169 -9.19 11.00 -40.80
N LYS A 170 -9.03 9.72 -40.46
CA LYS A 170 -9.19 8.61 -41.42
C LYS A 170 -10.59 8.55 -42.02
N ASN A 171 -11.64 8.65 -41.22
CA ASN A 171 -13.03 8.59 -41.69
C ASN A 171 -13.34 9.74 -42.67
N MET A 172 -12.86 10.95 -42.37
CA MET A 172 -13.03 12.13 -43.23
C MET A 172 -12.29 12.03 -44.57
N HIS A 173 -11.32 11.11 -44.66
CA HIS A 173 -10.59 10.79 -45.88
C HIS A 173 -10.97 9.41 -46.44
N ALA A 174 -12.27 9.08 -46.38
CA ALA A 174 -12.85 7.87 -46.97
C ALA A 174 -12.18 6.57 -46.49
N ASP A 175 -11.90 6.47 -45.19
CA ASP A 175 -11.36 5.28 -44.51
C ASP A 175 -9.99 4.81 -45.01
N GLN A 176 -9.23 5.70 -45.65
CA GLN A 176 -7.89 5.41 -46.16
C GLN A 176 -6.87 5.32 -45.00
N GLN A 177 -6.16 4.19 -44.88
CA GLN A 177 -5.25 3.92 -43.76
C GLN A 177 -4.11 4.95 -43.60
N GLN A 178 -3.67 5.57 -44.69
CA GLN A 178 -2.63 6.61 -44.67
C GLN A 178 -3.03 7.86 -43.86
N TRP A 179 -4.32 8.06 -43.62
CA TRP A 179 -4.88 9.17 -42.85
C TRP A 179 -5.17 8.80 -41.39
N TYR A 180 -4.69 7.65 -40.91
CA TYR A 180 -4.67 7.33 -39.48
C TYR A 180 -3.56 8.10 -38.76
N THR A 181 -3.63 9.43 -38.87
CA THR A 181 -2.67 10.41 -38.36
C THR A 181 -3.43 11.55 -37.70
N LEU A 182 -2.75 12.30 -36.81
CA LEU A 182 -3.37 13.44 -36.15
C LEU A 182 -3.62 14.58 -37.16
N PRO A 183 -4.69 15.38 -36.97
CA PRO A 183 -4.94 16.55 -37.79
C PRO A 183 -3.83 17.59 -37.64
N GLU A 184 -3.37 18.15 -38.76
CA GLU A 184 -2.26 19.12 -38.80
C GLU A 184 -2.71 20.57 -38.56
N GLN A 185 -4.02 20.84 -38.58
CA GLN A 185 -4.57 22.18 -38.39
C GLN A 185 -5.56 22.20 -37.22
N ARG A 186 -5.49 23.27 -36.42
CA ARG A 186 -6.37 23.47 -35.27
C ARG A 186 -7.85 23.49 -35.65
N ASP A 187 -8.19 24.15 -36.75
CA ASP A 187 -9.57 24.25 -37.23
C ASP A 187 -10.14 22.89 -37.62
N LEU A 188 -9.34 22.03 -38.26
CA LEU A 188 -9.73 20.67 -38.59
C LEU A 188 -9.95 19.84 -37.33
N ALA A 189 -9.04 19.91 -36.36
CA ALA A 189 -9.19 19.22 -35.08
C ALA A 189 -10.48 19.65 -34.36
N ALA A 190 -10.72 20.95 -34.27
CA ALA A 190 -11.94 21.49 -33.64
C ALA A 190 -13.22 21.03 -34.37
N GLN A 191 -13.22 21.03 -35.70
CA GLN A 191 -14.36 20.57 -36.51
C GLN A 191 -14.60 19.07 -36.35
N TYR A 192 -13.55 18.24 -36.35
CA TYR A 192 -13.68 16.80 -36.14
C TYR A 192 -14.30 16.51 -34.77
N LEU A 193 -13.83 17.19 -33.73
CA LEU A 193 -14.38 17.03 -32.38
C LEU A 193 -15.85 17.45 -32.31
N LEU A 194 -16.21 18.58 -32.92
CA LEU A 194 -17.60 19.06 -32.98
C LEU A 194 -18.51 18.06 -33.70
N LEU A 195 -18.10 17.55 -34.86
CA LEU A 195 -18.86 16.54 -35.60
C LEU A 195 -19.04 15.26 -34.79
N TYR A 196 -18.00 14.86 -34.05
CA TYR A 196 -18.07 13.69 -33.19
C TYR A 196 -19.07 13.91 -32.04
N GLU A 197 -19.00 15.03 -31.32
CA GLU A 197 -19.97 15.41 -30.29
C GLU A 197 -21.42 15.39 -30.80
N MET A 198 -21.66 15.92 -32.01
CA MET A 198 -22.98 15.91 -32.64
C MET A 198 -23.46 14.52 -33.06
N SER A 199 -22.53 13.58 -33.27
CA SER A 199 -22.84 12.21 -33.68
C SER A 199 -23.16 11.28 -32.51
N LEU A 200 -22.81 11.69 -31.27
CA LEU A 200 -23.04 10.88 -30.09
C LEU A 200 -24.54 10.78 -29.76
N PRO A 201 -25.06 9.58 -29.47
CA PRO A 201 -26.42 9.39 -28.97
C PRO A 201 -26.70 10.17 -27.69
N TYR A 202 -27.98 10.49 -27.45
CA TYR A 202 -28.41 11.12 -26.20
C TYR A 202 -27.93 10.34 -24.98
N GLY A 203 -27.25 11.04 -24.06
CA GLY A 203 -26.68 10.46 -22.84
C GLY A 203 -25.23 9.97 -22.97
N LEU A 204 -24.64 10.04 -24.17
CA LEU A 204 -23.21 9.86 -24.39
C LEU A 204 -22.56 11.22 -24.64
N ASP A 205 -21.48 11.51 -23.92
CA ASP A 205 -20.67 12.71 -24.12
C ASP A 205 -19.18 12.33 -24.07
N LEU A 206 -18.32 13.33 -24.28
CA LEU A 206 -16.87 13.19 -24.17
C LEU A 206 -16.34 13.68 -22.83
N ASN A 207 -17.21 14.00 -21.87
CA ASN A 207 -16.80 14.56 -20.59
C ASN A 207 -16.02 13.55 -19.73
N ASP A 208 -15.96 12.29 -20.15
CA ASP A 208 -15.12 11.24 -19.60
C ASP A 208 -13.66 11.30 -20.08
N GLN A 209 -13.39 11.98 -21.20
CA GLN A 209 -12.09 12.08 -21.88
C GLN A 209 -11.58 13.51 -22.05
N ILE A 210 -12.46 14.50 -22.11
CA ILE A 210 -12.12 15.93 -22.24
C ILE A 210 -12.93 16.73 -21.23
N ASN A 211 -12.40 17.86 -20.78
CA ASN A 211 -13.19 18.76 -19.94
C ASN A 211 -14.14 19.63 -20.78
N ILE A 212 -15.14 20.23 -20.10
CA ILE A 212 -16.25 20.96 -20.75
C ILE A 212 -15.75 22.11 -21.64
N ASP A 213 -14.74 22.85 -21.19
CA ASP A 213 -14.17 23.98 -21.93
C ASP A 213 -13.09 23.57 -22.93
N LYS A 214 -12.83 22.27 -23.09
CA LYS A 214 -11.84 21.71 -24.02
C LYS A 214 -10.43 22.25 -23.78
N SER A 215 -10.10 22.59 -22.53
CA SER A 215 -8.74 22.98 -22.15
C SER A 215 -7.84 21.79 -21.82
N GLY A 216 -8.41 20.64 -21.43
CA GLY A 216 -7.67 19.48 -20.99
C GLY A 216 -8.26 18.13 -21.41
N VAL A 217 -7.42 17.11 -21.35
CA VAL A 217 -7.75 15.72 -21.69
C VAL A 217 -7.46 14.80 -20.51
N ARG A 218 -8.19 13.69 -20.43
CA ARG A 218 -7.97 12.58 -19.51
C ARG A 218 -7.44 11.39 -20.30
N ILE A 219 -6.29 10.88 -19.86
CA ILE A 219 -5.65 9.67 -20.38
C ILE A 219 -5.76 8.60 -19.32
N ILE A 220 -6.16 7.39 -19.70
CA ILE A 220 -6.29 6.27 -18.77
C ILE A 220 -5.29 5.20 -19.18
N ALA A 221 -4.30 4.95 -18.32
CA ALA A 221 -3.36 3.85 -18.47
C ALA A 221 -3.86 2.68 -17.61
N SER A 222 -4.30 1.59 -18.25
CA SER A 222 -4.60 0.31 -17.60
C SER A 222 -3.31 -0.48 -17.41
N MET A 223 -3.17 -1.09 -16.23
CA MET A 223 -1.95 -1.72 -15.76
C MET A 223 -2.23 -3.13 -15.25
N GLU A 224 -1.18 -3.94 -15.24
CA GLU A 224 -1.20 -5.22 -14.53
C GLU A 224 -1.32 -5.01 -13.01
N ASN A 225 -1.48 -6.09 -12.24
CA ASN A 225 -1.44 -6.00 -10.79
C ASN A 225 -0.04 -5.61 -10.31
N LEU A 226 0.08 -4.42 -9.73
CA LEU A 226 1.34 -3.88 -9.24
C LEU A 226 1.40 -3.88 -7.71
N SER A 227 2.59 -4.16 -7.17
CA SER A 227 2.88 -3.83 -5.78
C SER A 227 2.84 -2.33 -5.55
N SER A 228 2.63 -1.90 -4.31
CA SER A 228 2.65 -0.46 -3.97
C SER A 228 3.98 0.21 -4.36
N ARG A 229 5.10 -0.52 -4.32
CA ARG A 229 6.41 0.00 -4.75
C ARG A 229 6.49 0.20 -6.26
N GLN A 230 6.04 -0.78 -7.05
CA GLN A 230 6.00 -0.67 -8.51
C GLN A 230 5.08 0.46 -8.95
N MET A 231 3.91 0.61 -8.29
CA MET A 231 2.97 1.69 -8.56
C MET A 231 3.58 3.08 -8.33
N LEU A 232 4.38 3.25 -7.28
CA LEU A 232 5.07 4.52 -7.00
C LEU A 232 6.27 4.74 -7.92
N ASP A 233 6.95 3.68 -8.38
CA ASP A 233 8.04 3.78 -9.35
C ASP A 233 7.55 4.26 -10.71
N ILE A 234 6.46 3.70 -11.22
CA ILE A 234 5.86 4.13 -12.50
C ILE A 234 5.28 5.54 -12.40
N GLU A 235 4.69 5.92 -11.26
CA GLU A 235 4.27 7.31 -11.01
C GLU A 235 5.46 8.27 -11.07
N GLN A 236 6.60 7.92 -10.45
CA GLN A 236 7.79 8.76 -10.49
C GLN A 236 8.31 8.90 -11.93
N ARG A 237 8.44 7.79 -12.68
CA ARG A 237 8.84 7.82 -14.10
C ARG A 237 7.90 8.69 -14.94
N LEU A 238 6.60 8.59 -14.69
CA LEU A 238 5.58 9.39 -15.34
C LEU A 238 5.79 10.87 -15.01
N HIS A 239 5.96 11.22 -13.74
CA HIS A 239 6.18 12.60 -13.32
C HIS A 239 7.45 13.19 -13.93
N ASP A 240 8.55 12.43 -13.95
CA ASP A 240 9.84 12.85 -14.53
C ASP A 240 9.71 13.09 -16.04
N TRP A 241 9.07 12.18 -16.77
CA TRP A 241 8.85 12.33 -18.21
C TRP A 241 7.98 13.54 -18.53
N MET A 242 6.90 13.75 -17.76
CA MET A 242 5.99 14.88 -17.91
C MET A 242 6.70 16.21 -17.63
N ALA A 243 7.52 16.27 -16.58
CA ALA A 243 8.28 17.46 -16.22
C ALA A 243 9.30 17.86 -17.32
N GLU A 244 9.88 16.89 -18.03
CA GLU A 244 10.80 17.14 -19.14
C GLU A 244 10.10 17.51 -20.45
N ASN A 245 9.02 16.80 -20.80
CA ASN A 245 8.43 16.85 -22.15
C ASN A 245 7.19 17.73 -22.28
N LEU A 246 6.51 18.00 -21.17
CA LEU A 246 5.21 18.68 -21.07
C LEU A 246 5.22 19.81 -20.03
N SER A 247 6.37 20.40 -19.71
CA SER A 247 6.52 21.49 -18.72
C SER A 247 5.65 22.72 -18.99
N ALA A 248 5.20 22.92 -20.23
CA ALA A 248 4.27 23.99 -20.62
C ALA A 248 2.81 23.74 -20.19
N TYR A 249 2.48 22.53 -19.73
CA TYR A 249 1.13 22.08 -19.41
C TYR A 249 1.02 21.68 -17.95
N THR A 250 -0.16 21.87 -17.37
CA THR A 250 -0.43 21.40 -16.00
C THR A 250 -0.95 19.98 -16.05
N PHE A 251 -0.38 19.09 -15.25
CA PHE A 251 -0.79 17.70 -15.19
C PHE A 251 -1.03 17.22 -13.77
N ASN A 252 -1.94 16.26 -13.63
CA ASN A 252 -2.17 15.53 -12.39
C ASN A 252 -2.39 14.05 -12.73
N ALA A 253 -1.79 13.16 -11.95
CA ALA A 253 -2.06 11.74 -12.00
C ALA A 253 -2.86 11.34 -10.76
N ALA A 254 -3.91 10.54 -10.94
CA ALA A 254 -4.77 10.09 -9.87
C ALA A 254 -5.23 8.66 -10.11
N SER A 255 -5.34 7.90 -9.02
CA SER A 255 -5.96 6.58 -9.01
C SER A 255 -6.25 6.18 -7.56
N PRO A 256 -7.35 5.45 -7.30
CA PRO A 256 -7.57 4.82 -6.01
C PRO A 256 -6.38 3.94 -5.58
N VAL A 257 -5.81 3.17 -6.51
CA VAL A 257 -4.66 2.29 -6.26
C VAL A 257 -3.41 3.10 -5.93
N LEU A 258 -3.19 4.21 -6.62
CA LEU A 258 -2.07 5.12 -6.35
C LEU A 258 -2.18 5.77 -4.97
N MET A 259 -3.40 6.17 -4.59
CA MET A 259 -3.68 6.72 -3.27
C MET A 259 -3.41 5.69 -2.17
N PHE A 260 -3.91 4.46 -2.32
CA PHE A 260 -3.65 3.38 -1.36
C PHE A 260 -2.16 3.02 -1.30
N SER A 261 -1.44 3.02 -2.43
CA SER A 261 -0.01 2.77 -2.45
C SER A 261 0.77 3.80 -1.62
N HIS A 262 0.43 5.09 -1.74
CA HIS A 262 0.98 6.14 -0.89
C HIS A 262 0.63 5.99 0.59
N ILE A 263 -0.64 5.71 0.90
CA ILE A 263 -1.11 5.51 2.28
C ILE A 263 -0.38 4.32 2.91
N GLY A 264 -0.30 3.20 2.19
CA GLY A 264 0.43 2.00 2.60
C GLY A 264 1.88 2.32 2.89
N GLN A 265 2.61 2.90 1.93
CA GLN A 265 4.03 3.21 2.11
C GLN A 265 4.28 4.15 3.29
N ARG A 266 3.49 5.22 3.43
CA ARG A 266 3.61 6.16 4.57
C ARG A 266 3.29 5.48 5.89
N ASN A 267 2.24 4.66 5.94
CA ASN A 267 1.86 3.92 7.15
C ASN A 267 2.94 2.95 7.58
N ILE A 268 3.50 2.17 6.65
CA ILE A 268 4.59 1.24 6.92
C ILE A 268 5.78 1.96 7.54
N ILE A 269 6.24 3.07 6.92
CA ILE A 269 7.38 3.83 7.42
C ILE A 269 7.09 4.38 8.82
N ARG A 270 5.90 4.95 9.04
CA ARG A 270 5.50 5.48 10.36
C ARG A 270 5.39 4.39 11.41
N MET A 271 4.83 3.22 11.07
CA MET A 271 4.71 2.08 11.97
C MET A 271 6.07 1.48 12.33
N LEU A 272 7.02 1.45 11.40
CA LEU A 272 8.39 1.02 11.64
C LEU A 272 9.10 2.00 12.59
N ILE A 273 9.05 3.30 12.29
CA ILE A 273 9.65 4.34 13.13
C ILE A 273 9.04 4.32 14.53
N GLY A 274 7.71 4.27 14.65
CA GLY A 274 7.09 4.26 15.96
C GLY A 274 7.25 2.92 16.70
N SER A 275 7.52 1.80 16.01
CA SER A 275 7.90 0.54 16.67
C SER A 275 9.30 0.64 17.24
N LEU A 276 10.24 1.25 16.50
CA LEU A 276 11.58 1.53 16.99
C LEU A 276 11.54 2.50 18.18
N ALA A 277 10.75 3.57 18.09
CA ALA A 277 10.57 4.52 19.18
C ALA A 277 9.96 3.84 20.42
N ALA A 278 8.96 2.96 20.25
CA ALA A 278 8.38 2.20 21.35
C ALA A 278 9.40 1.25 21.99
N LEU A 279 10.24 0.59 21.19
CA LEU A 279 11.32 -0.26 21.70
C LEU A 279 12.32 0.54 22.55
N VAL A 280 12.74 1.70 22.07
CA VAL A 280 13.63 2.61 22.82
C VAL A 280 12.97 3.06 24.12
N LEU A 281 11.70 3.45 24.08
CA LEU A 281 10.96 3.87 25.26
C LEU A 281 10.84 2.75 26.31
N ILE A 282 10.50 1.53 25.90
CA ILE A 282 10.45 0.37 26.79
C ILE A 282 11.83 0.09 27.38
N SER A 283 12.88 0.18 26.55
CA SER A 283 14.26 0.03 27.00
C SER A 283 14.60 1.02 28.11
N LEU A 284 14.26 2.29 27.93
CA LEU A 284 14.50 3.34 28.93
C LEU A 284 13.71 3.08 30.23
N ILE A 285 12.45 2.66 30.14
CA ILE A 285 11.62 2.32 31.30
C ILE A 285 12.25 1.15 32.08
N LEU A 286 12.71 0.10 31.38
CA LEU A 286 13.35 -1.06 32.02
C LEU A 286 14.69 -0.69 32.66
N ILE A 287 15.52 0.12 32.00
CA ILE A 287 16.79 0.60 32.55
C ILE A 287 16.53 1.40 33.83
N PHE A 288 15.51 2.27 33.83
CA PHE A 288 15.11 3.05 35.00
C PHE A 288 14.60 2.15 36.13
N ALA A 289 13.72 1.18 35.81
CA ALA A 289 13.14 0.25 36.78
C ALA A 289 14.20 -0.65 37.44
N PHE A 290 15.15 -1.18 36.66
CA PHE A 290 16.23 -2.02 37.18
C PHE A 290 17.43 -1.23 37.72
N ARG A 291 17.45 0.10 37.56
CA ARG A 291 18.59 0.99 37.88
C ARG A 291 19.93 0.49 37.30
N SER A 292 19.88 -0.22 36.17
CA SER A 292 21.06 -0.85 35.55
C SER A 292 20.88 -0.97 34.05
N VAL A 293 21.81 -0.34 33.31
CA VAL A 293 21.83 -0.36 31.84
C VAL A 293 22.06 -1.79 31.33
N THR A 294 22.98 -2.52 31.97
CA THR A 294 23.34 -3.89 31.58
C THR A 294 22.14 -4.84 31.68
N LEU A 295 21.37 -4.75 32.78
CA LEU A 295 20.18 -5.60 32.96
C LEU A 295 19.06 -5.20 31.99
N GLY A 296 18.86 -3.90 31.76
CA GLY A 296 17.90 -3.40 30.78
C GLY A 296 18.16 -3.91 29.36
N LEU A 297 19.43 -3.88 28.91
CA LEU A 297 19.82 -4.41 27.59
C LEU A 297 19.65 -5.93 27.49
N ILE A 298 20.00 -6.68 28.55
CA ILE A 298 19.79 -8.13 28.58
C ILE A 298 18.30 -8.48 28.47
N CYS A 299 17.41 -7.66 29.04
CA CYS A 299 15.96 -7.85 28.92
C CYS A 299 15.39 -7.59 27.50
N LEU A 300 16.11 -6.87 26.62
CA LEU A 300 15.66 -6.69 25.24
C LEU A 300 15.80 -7.96 24.41
N ILE A 301 16.82 -8.76 24.71
CA ILE A 301 17.11 -10.01 24.00
C ILE A 301 15.89 -10.96 23.98
N PRO A 302 15.29 -11.35 25.12
CA PRO A 302 14.13 -12.25 25.12
C PRO A 302 12.85 -11.62 24.56
N ASN A 303 12.79 -10.29 24.41
CA ASN A 303 11.64 -9.62 23.80
C ASN A 303 11.78 -9.50 22.28
N LEU A 304 12.99 -9.20 21.77
CA LEU A 304 13.27 -9.02 20.35
C LEU A 304 13.46 -10.35 19.62
N ILE A 305 14.10 -11.34 20.24
CA ILE A 305 14.40 -12.61 19.58
C ILE A 305 13.13 -13.30 19.07
N PRO A 306 12.07 -13.49 19.88
CA PRO A 306 10.85 -14.16 19.42
C PRO A 306 10.16 -13.39 18.29
N ALA A 307 10.13 -12.05 18.36
CA ALA A 307 9.56 -11.21 17.31
C ALA A 307 10.34 -11.36 15.99
N GLY A 308 11.67 -11.29 16.05
CA GLY A 308 12.52 -11.49 14.87
C GLY A 308 12.39 -12.90 14.27
N MET A 309 12.32 -13.93 15.11
CA MET A 309 12.08 -15.30 14.67
C MET A 309 10.71 -15.44 13.99
N ALA A 310 9.66 -14.80 14.51
CA ALA A 310 8.33 -14.81 13.88
C ALA A 310 8.35 -14.17 12.49
N PHE A 311 9.00 -13.01 12.33
CA PHE A 311 9.19 -12.40 10.99
C PHE A 311 10.05 -13.25 10.06
N GLY A 312 11.04 -13.96 10.59
CA GLY A 312 11.86 -14.91 9.83
C GLY A 312 11.05 -16.11 9.32
N ILE A 313 10.21 -16.69 10.18
CA ILE A 313 9.29 -17.77 9.80
C ILE A 313 8.27 -17.27 8.77
N TRP A 314 7.76 -16.04 8.92
CA TRP A 314 6.85 -15.44 7.97
C TRP A 314 7.49 -15.33 6.57
N GLY A 315 8.72 -14.84 6.49
CA GLY A 315 9.46 -14.74 5.22
C GLY A 315 9.72 -16.10 4.55
N LEU A 316 9.75 -17.19 5.31
CA LEU A 316 9.82 -18.56 4.79
C LEU A 316 8.47 -19.09 4.31
N ALA A 317 7.38 -18.73 5.00
CA ALA A 317 6.06 -19.32 4.79
C ALA A 317 5.23 -18.61 3.71
N CYS A 318 5.37 -17.29 3.55
CA CYS A 318 4.59 -16.47 2.61
C CYS A 318 5.34 -16.19 1.30
N ARG A 319 6.01 -17.19 0.75
CA ARG A 319 6.56 -17.12 -0.60
C ARG A 319 5.52 -17.48 -1.65
#